data_AF-A0A0H1B875-F1
#
_entry.id   AF-A0A0H1B875-F1
#
_cell.length_a   1.000
_cell.length_b   1.000
_cell.length_c   1.000
_cell.angle_alpha   90.00
_cell.angle_beta   90.00
_cell.angle_gamma   90.00
#
_symmetry.space_group_name_H-M   'P 1'
#
loop_
_entity.id
_entity.type
_entity.pdbx_description
1 polymer ?
#
loop_
_entity_poly.entity_id
_entity_poly.type
_entity_poly.pdbx_seq_one_letter_code
_entity_poly.pdbx_strand_id
1 'polypeptide(L)'
;MAQLRRIASRLDGTASMSPNTEYAKPYLASLSTAKDALRDPAKSSTPISKKVLSEIFSDNTGLTDAVPGAARPYVLTTFRNNVAAISLDDPQSITKGVLALCDRVRDVDLFGLGICLENREGRPALVRLVTRDLIEARQQQAEQHLERQRAKEQQRRKELEKLEKGKMSPLEMFRTNEFKRLNSSLPGPSDYIVDGVFSIITWNLALLVSYSQPISEAEEMSFPDVGA
;
A
#
# COMPACT_ATOMS: atom_id res chain seq x y z
N MET A 1 -9.37 -23.65 -54.10
CA MET A 1 -8.96 -23.90 -52.69
C MET A 1 -7.48 -24.28 -52.50
N ALA A 2 -6.78 -24.85 -53.49
CA ALA A 2 -5.35 -25.24 -53.31
C ALA A 2 -4.33 -24.08 -53.47
N GLN A 3 -4.66 -23.00 -54.18
CA GLN A 3 -3.72 -21.88 -54.39
C GLN A 3 -3.62 -20.91 -53.21
N LEU A 4 -4.65 -20.82 -52.35
CA LEU A 4 -4.65 -19.92 -51.19
C LEU A 4 -3.78 -20.43 -50.03
N ARG A 5 -3.53 -21.74 -49.92
CA ARG A 5 -2.60 -22.31 -48.92
C ARG A 5 -1.13 -22.00 -49.21
N ARG A 6 -0.75 -21.86 -50.48
CA ARG A 6 0.64 -21.58 -50.89
C ARG A 6 1.06 -20.13 -50.60
N ILE A 7 0.10 -19.21 -50.48
CA ILE A 7 0.35 -17.84 -50.06
C ILE A 7 0.51 -17.76 -48.54
N ALA A 8 -0.28 -18.54 -47.78
CA ALA A 8 -0.18 -18.59 -46.32
C ALA A 8 1.16 -19.15 -45.82
N SER A 9 1.69 -20.21 -46.45
CA SER A 9 2.99 -20.80 -46.06
C SER A 9 4.22 -19.96 -46.44
N ARG A 10 4.02 -18.83 -47.15
CA ARG A 10 5.11 -17.91 -47.55
C ARG A 10 5.27 -16.74 -46.58
N LEU A 11 4.36 -16.58 -45.62
CA LEU A 11 4.39 -15.50 -44.64
C LEU A 11 5.07 -15.89 -43.31
N ASP A 12 5.38 -17.17 -43.09
CA ASP A 12 6.04 -17.64 -41.85
C ASP A 12 7.58 -17.67 -41.93
N GLY A 13 8.19 -17.19 -43.02
CA GLY A 13 9.61 -17.42 -43.31
C GLY A 13 10.58 -16.28 -42.99
N THR A 14 10.14 -15.03 -42.94
CA THR A 14 10.99 -13.88 -42.64
C THR A 14 10.14 -12.78 -42.03
N ALA A 15 9.85 -12.87 -40.74
CA ALA A 15 9.52 -11.69 -39.96
C ALA A 15 10.74 -10.76 -40.03
N SER A 16 10.69 -9.86 -41.01
CA SER A 16 11.59 -8.75 -41.21
C SER A 16 11.95 -8.15 -39.86
N MET A 17 13.22 -8.26 -39.50
CA MET A 17 13.84 -7.40 -38.50
C MET A 17 13.46 -5.98 -38.90
N SER A 18 12.57 -5.34 -38.14
CA SER A 18 12.03 -4.05 -38.55
C SER A 18 13.20 -3.08 -38.77
N PRO A 19 13.23 -2.29 -39.87
CA PRO A 19 14.35 -1.41 -40.17
C PRO A 19 14.67 -0.47 -39.00
N ASN A 20 13.68 -0.15 -38.17
CA ASN A 20 13.82 0.66 -36.96
C ASN A 20 14.69 0.02 -35.86
N THR A 21 14.81 -1.32 -35.81
CA THR A 21 15.57 -2.01 -34.76
C THR A 21 17.08 -1.83 -34.93
N GLU A 22 17.60 -1.79 -36.16
CA GLU A 22 19.03 -1.61 -36.39
C GLU A 22 19.50 -0.20 -36.03
N TYR A 23 18.71 0.82 -36.35
CA TYR A 23 19.00 2.20 -35.97
C TYR A 23 18.88 2.44 -34.46
N ALA A 24 18.00 1.72 -33.76
CA ALA A 24 17.79 1.92 -32.32
C ALA A 24 18.93 1.40 -31.43
N LYS A 25 19.62 0.31 -31.83
CA LYS A 25 20.70 -0.32 -31.07
C LYS A 25 21.83 0.64 -30.66
N PRO A 26 22.44 1.43 -31.56
CA PRO A 26 23.52 2.36 -31.18
C PRO A 26 23.04 3.42 -30.19
N TYR A 27 21.80 3.90 -30.32
CA TYR A 27 21.27 4.87 -29.37
C TYR A 27 21.05 4.27 -27.99
N LEU A 28 20.50 3.06 -27.90
CA LEU A 28 20.32 2.37 -26.63
C LEU A 28 21.67 2.09 -25.95
N ALA A 29 22.68 1.72 -26.73
CA ALA A 29 24.04 1.57 -26.23
C ALA A 29 24.59 2.90 -25.70
N SER A 30 24.46 3.99 -26.47
CA SER A 30 24.91 5.32 -26.03
C SER A 30 24.18 5.82 -24.78
N LEU A 31 22.86 5.59 -24.69
CA LEU A 31 22.04 5.95 -23.54
C LEU A 31 22.45 5.14 -22.32
N SER A 32 22.69 3.84 -22.48
CA SER A 32 23.16 2.98 -21.40
C SER A 32 24.52 3.44 -20.90
N THR A 33 25.48 3.68 -21.78
CA THR A 33 26.82 4.16 -21.43
C THR A 33 26.76 5.50 -20.72
N ALA A 34 26.02 6.47 -21.24
CA ALA A 34 25.88 7.78 -20.60
C ALA A 34 25.22 7.68 -19.21
N LYS A 35 24.19 6.84 -19.07
CA LYS A 35 23.51 6.60 -17.80
C LYS A 35 24.41 5.88 -16.79
N ASP A 36 25.15 4.85 -17.21
CA ASP A 36 26.08 4.11 -16.35
C ASP A 36 27.25 5.02 -15.90
N ALA A 37 27.80 5.84 -16.80
CA ALA A 37 28.84 6.83 -16.50
C ALA A 37 28.41 7.89 -15.48
N LEU A 38 27.12 8.23 -15.39
CA LEU A 38 26.58 9.12 -14.35
C LEU A 38 26.27 8.38 -13.04
N ARG A 39 25.91 7.10 -13.12
CA ARG A 39 25.46 6.31 -11.97
C ARG A 39 26.61 5.76 -11.15
N ASP A 40 27.70 5.35 -11.79
CA ASP A 40 28.88 4.81 -11.11
C ASP A 40 29.54 5.82 -10.15
N PRO A 41 29.81 7.09 -10.55
CA PRO A 41 30.34 8.09 -9.63
C PRO A 41 29.31 8.51 -8.55
N ALA A 42 28.02 8.40 -8.85
CA ALA A 42 26.97 8.67 -7.87
C ALA A 42 26.89 7.60 -6.77
N LYS A 43 27.26 6.36 -7.09
CA LYS A 43 27.32 5.25 -6.11
C LYS A 43 28.56 5.31 -5.23
N SER A 44 29.68 5.83 -5.71
CA SER A 44 30.96 5.87 -4.96
C SER A 44 31.00 6.89 -3.82
N SER A 45 29.86 7.47 -3.42
CA SER A 45 29.72 8.46 -2.33
C SER A 45 30.52 9.77 -2.52
N THR A 46 31.16 9.97 -3.68
CA THR A 46 31.89 11.18 -4.03
C THR A 46 30.95 12.24 -4.59
N PRO A 47 30.96 13.49 -4.11
CA PRO A 47 30.09 14.55 -4.60
C PRO A 47 30.38 14.83 -6.09
N ILE A 48 29.36 14.71 -6.94
CA ILE A 48 29.49 14.97 -8.37
C ILE A 48 29.54 16.49 -8.57
N SER A 49 30.61 16.97 -9.20
CA SER A 49 30.72 18.37 -9.63
C SER A 49 30.05 18.57 -10.99
N LYS A 50 29.49 19.76 -11.23
CA LYS A 50 28.94 20.19 -12.53
C LYS A 50 29.94 20.01 -13.69
N LYS A 51 31.24 20.13 -13.42
CA LYS A 51 32.31 19.92 -14.41
C LYS A 51 32.36 18.47 -14.91
N VAL A 52 32.23 17.51 -14.00
CA VAL A 52 32.22 16.07 -14.30
C VAL A 52 31.00 15.73 -15.14
N LEU A 53 29.83 16.32 -14.83
CA LEU A 53 28.64 16.16 -15.65
C LEU A 53 28.87 16.66 -17.08
N SER A 54 29.36 17.89 -17.27
CA SER A 54 29.61 18.44 -18.61
C SER A 54 30.64 17.66 -19.42
N GLU A 55 31.65 17.10 -18.77
CA GLU A 55 32.69 16.26 -19.40
C GLU A 55 32.09 14.94 -19.91
N ILE A 56 31.35 14.23 -19.04
CA ILE A 56 30.66 12.98 -19.41
C ILE A 56 29.71 13.19 -20.60
N PHE A 57 28.99 14.32 -20.67
CA PHE A 57 28.12 14.59 -21.82
C PHE A 57 28.88 14.92 -23.10
N SER A 58 30.02 15.61 -23.00
CA SER A 58 30.85 15.98 -24.15
C SER A 58 31.44 14.74 -24.83
N ASP A 59 31.86 13.75 -24.05
CA ASP A 59 32.41 12.49 -24.57
C ASP A 59 31.35 11.63 -25.27
N ASN A 60 30.11 11.69 -24.81
CA ASN A 60 28.99 10.91 -25.35
C ASN A 60 28.23 11.61 -26.50
N THR A 61 28.64 12.82 -26.91
CA THR A 61 27.99 13.58 -28.01
C THR A 61 28.29 12.99 -29.39
N GLY A 62 29.52 12.52 -29.60
CA GLY A 62 30.03 12.12 -30.92
C GLY A 62 29.27 10.96 -31.58
N LEU A 63 28.63 10.08 -30.80
CA LEU A 63 27.87 8.94 -31.32
C LEU A 63 26.45 9.31 -31.78
N THR A 64 25.96 10.50 -31.44
CA THR A 64 24.54 10.87 -31.60
C THR A 64 24.27 11.83 -32.76
N ASP A 65 25.31 12.51 -33.25
CA ASP A 65 25.23 13.47 -34.36
C ASP A 65 25.40 12.84 -35.74
N ALA A 66 25.79 11.57 -35.81
CA ALA A 66 26.01 10.84 -37.07
C ALA A 66 24.71 10.53 -37.85
N VAL A 67 23.52 10.76 -37.27
CA VAL A 67 22.23 10.50 -37.93
C VAL A 67 21.36 11.77 -37.85
N PRO A 68 20.75 12.20 -38.97
CA PRO A 68 19.99 13.44 -39.03
C PRO A 68 18.80 13.46 -38.05
N GLY A 69 18.53 14.65 -37.50
CA GLY A 69 17.74 14.92 -36.30
C GLY A 69 16.28 14.43 -36.23
N ALA A 70 15.76 13.80 -37.28
CA ALA A 70 14.44 13.17 -37.28
C ALA A 70 14.43 11.77 -36.64
N ALA A 71 15.57 11.08 -36.56
CA ALA A 71 15.68 9.71 -36.05
C ALA A 71 16.27 9.59 -34.63
N ARG A 72 16.52 10.73 -33.94
CA ARG A 72 17.01 10.68 -32.55
C ARG A 72 15.88 10.18 -31.65
N PRO A 73 16.13 9.18 -30.79
CA PRO A 73 15.10 8.73 -29.88
C PRO A 73 14.79 9.83 -28.88
N TYR A 74 13.50 10.15 -28.77
CA TYR A 74 12.96 11.16 -27.86
C TYR A 74 13.54 11.05 -26.43
N VAL A 75 13.69 9.81 -25.94
CA VAL A 75 14.22 9.50 -24.59
C VAL A 75 15.63 10.04 -24.35
N LEU A 76 16.50 10.02 -25.36
CA LEU A 76 17.88 10.51 -25.19
C LEU A 76 17.91 12.04 -25.11
N THR A 77 17.09 12.70 -25.92
CA THR A 77 16.96 14.17 -25.91
C THR A 77 16.34 14.66 -24.60
N THR A 78 15.27 14.01 -24.12
CA THR A 78 14.65 14.38 -22.83
C THR A 78 15.60 14.12 -21.68
N PHE A 79 16.35 13.02 -21.68
CA PHE A 79 17.36 12.75 -20.65
C PHE A 79 18.42 13.86 -20.60
N ARG A 80 18.98 14.25 -21.75
CA ARG A 80 19.95 15.35 -21.84
C ARG A 80 19.38 16.66 -21.31
N ASN A 81 18.15 17.01 -21.71
CA ASN A 81 17.50 18.24 -21.26
C ASN A 81 17.24 18.22 -19.75
N ASN A 82 16.81 17.08 -19.21
CA ASN A 82 16.55 16.92 -17.79
C ASN A 82 17.83 17.04 -16.96
N VAL A 83 18.94 16.46 -17.44
CA VAL A 83 20.23 16.58 -16.74
C VAL A 83 20.79 18.00 -16.84
N ALA A 84 20.64 18.68 -17.98
CA ALA A 84 20.98 20.09 -18.10
C ALA A 84 20.16 20.99 -17.17
N ALA A 85 18.89 20.62 -16.93
CA ALA A 85 18.02 21.29 -15.98
C ALA A 85 18.40 21.06 -14.51
N ILE A 86 19.19 20.02 -14.19
CA ILE A 86 19.80 19.86 -12.85
C ILE A 86 20.95 20.87 -12.72
N SER A 87 20.57 22.11 -12.40
CA SER A 87 21.49 23.19 -12.02
C SER A 87 21.21 23.59 -10.58
N LEU A 88 21.50 22.68 -9.65
CA LEU A 88 21.36 22.91 -8.22
C LEU A 88 22.74 23.26 -7.63
N ASP A 89 22.79 24.23 -6.72
CA ASP A 89 24.05 24.75 -6.16
C ASP A 89 24.72 23.80 -5.15
N ASP A 90 23.98 22.80 -4.64
CA ASP A 90 24.46 21.82 -3.67
C ASP A 90 24.86 20.49 -4.35
N PRO A 91 26.13 20.04 -4.23
CA PRO A 91 26.59 18.78 -4.82
C PRO A 91 25.83 17.55 -4.34
N GLN A 92 25.30 17.53 -3.10
CA GLN A 92 24.53 16.40 -2.59
C GLN A 92 23.16 16.30 -3.27
N SER A 93 22.54 17.46 -3.53
CA SER A 93 21.28 17.55 -4.24
C SER A 93 21.42 17.14 -5.72
N ILE A 94 22.54 17.50 -6.34
CA ILE A 94 22.89 17.08 -7.71
C ILE A 94 22.97 15.55 -7.80
N THR A 95 23.71 14.89 -6.89
CA THR A 95 23.83 13.42 -6.90
C THR A 95 22.47 12.73 -6.78
N LYS A 96 21.59 13.21 -5.89
CA LYS A 96 20.23 12.68 -5.74
C LYS A 96 19.39 12.89 -7.00
N GLY A 97 19.46 14.08 -7.60
CA GLY A 97 18.76 14.40 -8.85
C GLY A 97 19.20 13.50 -10.00
N VAL A 98 20.51 13.29 -10.16
CA VAL A 98 21.08 12.43 -11.20
C VAL A 98 20.64 10.97 -11.01
N LEU A 99 20.70 10.44 -9.78
CA LEU A 99 20.23 9.09 -9.48
C LEU A 99 18.73 8.93 -9.79
N ALA A 100 17.91 9.90 -9.39
CA ALA A 100 16.48 9.90 -9.68
C ALA A 100 16.18 9.96 -11.19
N LEU A 101 16.97 10.71 -11.97
CA LEU A 101 16.85 10.71 -13.43
C LEU A 101 17.25 9.38 -14.05
N CYS A 102 18.33 8.76 -13.58
CA CYS A 102 18.75 7.44 -14.05
C CYS A 102 17.68 6.37 -13.77
N ASP A 103 17.05 6.40 -12.59
CA ASP A 103 15.94 5.53 -12.25
C ASP A 103 14.70 5.81 -13.12
N ARG A 104 14.36 7.10 -13.35
CA ARG A 104 13.25 7.48 -14.25
C ARG A 104 13.43 6.93 -15.66
N VAL A 105 14.62 7.07 -16.25
CA VAL A 105 14.89 6.57 -17.60
C VAL A 105 14.72 5.05 -17.67
N ARG A 106 15.24 4.32 -16.68
CA ARG A 106 15.12 2.86 -16.63
C ARG A 106 13.68 2.41 -16.42
N ASP A 107 13.02 3.00 -15.45
CA ASP A 107 11.79 2.46 -14.89
C ASP A 107 10.55 3.01 -15.59
N VAL A 108 10.60 4.21 -16.17
CA VAL A 108 9.46 4.87 -16.83
C VAL A 108 9.66 4.93 -18.33
N ASP A 109 10.71 5.63 -18.78
CA ASP A 109 10.84 6.00 -20.20
C ASP A 109 11.15 4.77 -21.07
N LEU A 110 12.11 3.94 -20.67
CA LEU A 110 12.46 2.72 -21.40
C LEU A 110 11.41 1.62 -21.27
N PHE A 111 10.81 1.50 -20.09
CA PHE A 111 9.75 0.52 -19.87
C PHE A 111 8.51 0.82 -20.72
N GLY A 112 8.15 2.10 -20.90
CA GLY A 112 7.08 2.51 -21.81
C GLY A 112 7.33 2.14 -23.27
N LEU A 113 8.60 2.01 -23.67
CA LEU A 113 9.01 1.51 -24.99
C LEU A 113 9.12 -0.02 -25.06
N GLY A 114 8.79 -0.74 -23.98
CA GLY A 114 8.91 -2.20 -23.92
C GLY A 114 10.35 -2.69 -23.77
N ILE A 115 11.27 -1.83 -23.31
CA ILE A 115 12.69 -2.14 -23.13
C ILE A 115 13.05 -2.09 -21.64
N CYS A 116 13.73 -3.11 -21.15
CA CYS A 116 14.23 -3.20 -19.79
C CYS A 116 15.76 -3.27 -19.79
N LEU A 117 16.41 -2.48 -18.93
CA LEU A 117 17.86 -2.53 -18.73
C LEU A 117 18.19 -3.28 -17.44
N GLU A 118 18.81 -4.45 -17.57
CA GLU A 118 19.38 -5.19 -16.45
C GLU A 118 20.79 -4.65 -16.17
N ASN A 119 20.92 -3.88 -15.09
CA ASN A 119 22.19 -3.31 -14.68
C ASN A 119 23.10 -4.39 -14.07
N ARG A 120 24.31 -4.55 -14.61
CA ARG A 120 25.31 -5.48 -14.11
C ARG A 120 26.48 -4.69 -13.51
N GLU A 121 27.12 -5.25 -12.49
CA GLU A 121 28.31 -4.63 -11.89
C GLU A 121 29.52 -4.91 -12.78
N GLY A 122 30.24 -3.85 -13.19
CA GLY A 122 31.45 -3.94 -14.01
C GLY A 122 31.24 -4.42 -15.45
N ARG A 123 29.99 -4.49 -15.94
CA ARG A 123 29.67 -4.86 -17.33
C ARG A 123 28.59 -3.92 -17.88
N PRO A 124 28.57 -3.67 -19.20
CA PRO A 124 27.50 -2.89 -19.82
C PRO A 124 26.14 -3.51 -19.51
N ALA A 125 25.13 -2.66 -19.30
CA ALA A 125 23.79 -3.12 -18.98
C ALA A 125 23.25 -4.04 -20.08
N LEU A 126 22.62 -5.14 -19.69
CA LEU A 126 21.97 -6.04 -20.64
C LEU A 126 20.60 -5.47 -21.01
N VAL A 127 20.37 -5.28 -22.30
CA VAL A 127 19.07 -4.89 -22.84
C VAL A 127 18.19 -6.14 -22.95
N ARG A 128 17.02 -6.12 -22.31
CA ARG A 128 15.97 -7.13 -22.42
C ARG A 128 14.68 -6.52 -22.91
N LEU A 129 13.86 -7.31 -23.58
CA LEU A 129 12.50 -6.91 -23.92
C LEU A 129 11.59 -7.14 -22.72
N VAL A 130 10.63 -6.25 -22.54
CA VAL A 130 9.61 -6.39 -21.50
C VAL A 130 8.67 -7.53 -21.88
N THR A 131 8.59 -8.53 -21.01
CA THR A 131 7.60 -9.62 -21.11
C THR A 131 6.29 -9.21 -20.44
N ARG A 132 5.19 -9.89 -20.79
CA ARG A 132 3.87 -9.63 -20.19
C ARG A 132 3.90 -9.80 -18.67
N ASP A 133 4.59 -10.82 -18.18
CA ASP A 133 4.76 -11.11 -16.76
C ASP A 133 5.37 -9.92 -15.98
N LEU A 134 6.31 -9.19 -16.58
CA LEU A 134 6.91 -8.01 -15.96
C LEU A 134 5.93 -6.84 -15.85
N ILE A 135 5.00 -6.72 -16.81
CA ILE A 135 3.95 -5.69 -16.78
C ILE A 135 2.94 -6.04 -15.69
N GLU A 136 2.50 -7.28 -15.62
CA GLU A 136 1.55 -7.76 -14.61
C GLU A 136 2.12 -7.66 -13.20
N ALA A 137 3.36 -8.10 -12.98
CA ALA A 137 4.03 -7.98 -11.68
C ALA A 137 4.08 -6.52 -11.20
N ARG A 138 4.27 -5.58 -12.12
CA ARG A 138 4.30 -4.15 -11.80
C ARG A 138 2.92 -3.60 -11.47
N GLN A 139 1.89 -4.02 -12.20
CA GLN A 139 0.50 -3.65 -11.91
C GLN A 139 0.11 -4.13 -10.52
N GLN A 140 0.40 -5.39 -10.18
CA GLN A 140 0.16 -5.95 -8.85
C GLN A 140 0.89 -5.17 -7.75
N GLN A 141 2.15 -4.79 -7.98
CA GLN A 141 2.89 -3.96 -7.02
C GLN A 141 2.27 -2.57 -6.85
N ALA A 142 1.82 -1.95 -7.94
CA ALA A 142 1.17 -0.65 -7.90
C ALA A 142 -0.18 -0.71 -7.15
N GLU A 143 -0.97 -1.75 -7.40
CA GLU A 143 -2.22 -2.02 -6.68
C GLU A 143 -1.97 -2.22 -5.18
N GLN A 144 -1.01 -3.08 -4.81
CA GLN A 144 -0.63 -3.29 -3.41
C GLN A 144 -0.14 -2.01 -2.74
N HIS A 145 0.62 -1.17 -3.46
CA HIS A 145 1.08 0.10 -2.91
C HIS A 145 -0.08 1.07 -2.68
N LEU A 146 -1.03 1.14 -3.62
CA LEU A 146 -2.24 1.96 -3.51
C LEU A 146 -3.14 1.49 -2.35
N GLU A 147 -3.33 0.18 -2.21
CA GLU A 147 -4.08 -0.41 -1.10
C GLU A 147 -3.42 -0.11 0.25
N ARG A 148 -2.10 -0.28 0.36
CA ARG A 148 -1.34 0.09 1.57
C ARG A 148 -1.46 1.57 1.89
N GLN A 149 -1.46 2.44 0.88
CA GLN A 149 -1.66 3.88 1.09
C GLN A 149 -3.07 4.20 1.58
N ARG A 150 -4.10 3.60 0.97
CA ARG A 150 -5.50 3.75 1.39
C ARG A 150 -5.71 3.24 2.82
N ALA A 151 -5.14 2.09 3.16
CA ALA A 151 -5.22 1.52 4.51
C ALA A 151 -4.57 2.45 5.55
N LYS A 152 -3.38 3.00 5.26
CA LYS A 152 -2.70 3.97 6.13
C LYS A 152 -3.51 5.26 6.29
N GLU A 153 -4.14 5.75 5.23
CA GLU A 153 -4.99 6.94 5.32
C GLU A 153 -6.26 6.68 6.16
N GLN A 154 -6.91 5.54 5.95
CA GLN A 154 -8.07 5.14 6.75
C GLN A 154 -7.73 4.96 8.23
N GLN A 155 -6.57 4.38 8.55
CA GLN A 155 -6.08 4.27 9.93
C GLN A 155 -5.87 5.66 10.55
N ARG A 156 -5.18 6.56 9.85
CA ARG A 156 -4.99 7.95 10.31
C ARG A 156 -6.31 8.67 10.54
N ARG A 157 -7.30 8.51 9.66
CA ARG A 157 -8.64 9.10 9.84
C ARG A 157 -9.33 8.56 11.09
N LYS A 158 -9.31 7.24 11.30
CA LYS A 158 -9.89 6.61 12.49
C LYS A 158 -9.19 7.04 13.78
N GLU A 159 -7.87 7.25 13.75
CA GLU A 159 -7.11 7.74 14.91
C GLU A 159 -7.47 9.20 15.24
N LEU A 160 -7.60 10.05 14.22
CA LEU A 160 -8.05 11.43 14.40
C LEU A 160 -9.48 11.50 14.97
N GLU A 161 -10.41 10.70 14.45
CA GLU A 161 -11.78 10.62 14.99
C GLU A 161 -11.80 10.16 16.45
N LYS A 162 -10.92 9.21 16.84
CA LYS A 162 -10.80 8.77 18.24
C LYS A 162 -10.23 9.87 19.14
N LEU A 163 -9.23 10.61 18.66
CA LEU A 163 -8.66 11.74 19.40
C LEU A 163 -9.67 12.88 19.56
N GLU A 164 -10.48 13.16 18.53
CA GLU A 164 -11.56 14.15 18.59
C GLU A 164 -12.65 13.72 19.57
N LYS A 165 -13.09 12.45 19.51
CA LYS A 165 -14.02 11.90 20.49
C LYS A 165 -13.47 11.93 21.92
N GLY A 166 -12.17 11.69 22.09
CA GLY A 166 -11.48 11.76 23.38
C GLY A 166 -11.29 13.19 23.92
N LYS A 167 -11.34 14.21 23.06
CA LYS A 167 -11.32 15.63 23.46
C LYS A 167 -12.69 16.14 23.93
N MET A 168 -13.78 15.41 23.67
CA MET A 168 -15.12 15.81 24.11
C MET A 168 -15.23 15.72 25.63
N SER A 169 -15.86 16.73 26.24
CA SER A 169 -16.07 16.73 27.68
C SER A 169 -17.07 15.64 28.09
N PRO A 170 -16.89 14.96 29.25
CA PRO A 170 -17.81 13.92 29.71
C PRO A 170 -19.28 14.39 29.78
N LEU A 171 -19.52 15.63 30.22
CA LEU A 171 -20.86 16.23 30.32
C LEU A 171 -21.56 16.37 28.96
N GLU A 172 -20.83 16.67 27.89
CA GLU A 172 -21.39 16.77 26.54
C GLU A 172 -21.66 15.41 25.92
N MET A 173 -20.83 14.40 26.23
CA MET A 173 -21.02 13.03 25.78
C MET A 173 -22.38 12.47 26.23
N PHE A 174 -22.81 12.74 27.48
CA PHE A 174 -24.10 12.30 28.01
C PHE A 174 -25.33 13.06 27.49
N ARG A 175 -25.15 14.16 26.76
CA ARG A 175 -26.26 14.96 26.19
C ARG A 175 -26.65 14.55 24.77
N THR A 176 -25.91 13.63 24.16
CA THR A 176 -26.19 13.14 22.79
C THR A 176 -27.47 12.29 22.74
N ASN A 177 -28.11 12.27 21.55
CA ASN A 177 -29.38 11.57 21.34
C ASN A 177 -29.30 10.05 21.56
N GLU A 178 -28.12 9.46 21.39
CA GLU A 178 -27.88 8.04 21.64
C GLU A 178 -28.00 7.70 23.13
N PHE A 179 -27.38 8.49 24.01
CA PHE A 179 -27.50 8.32 25.47
C PHE A 179 -28.91 8.62 25.99
N LYS A 180 -29.62 9.58 25.40
CA LYS A 180 -31.02 9.86 25.75
C LYS A 180 -31.94 8.67 25.48
N ARG A 181 -31.74 7.95 24.36
CA ARG A 181 -32.51 6.74 24.04
C ARG A 181 -32.26 5.61 25.02
N LEU A 182 -30.99 5.41 25.40
CA LEU A 182 -30.62 4.40 26.39
C LEU A 182 -31.27 4.71 27.75
N ASN A 183 -31.23 5.98 28.16
CA ASN A 183 -31.84 6.45 29.41
C ASN A 183 -33.38 6.29 29.40
N SER A 184 -34.03 6.45 28.24
CA SER A 184 -35.48 6.23 28.12
C SER A 184 -35.90 4.75 28.06
N SER A 185 -34.96 3.82 27.85
CA SER A 185 -35.24 2.38 27.85
C SER A 185 -35.06 1.73 29.23
N LEU A 186 -34.45 2.44 30.17
CA LEU A 186 -34.31 1.97 31.53
C LEU A 186 -35.63 2.17 32.28
N PRO A 187 -36.17 1.13 32.94
CA PRO A 187 -37.36 1.28 33.78
C PRO A 187 -37.09 2.31 34.86
N GLY A 188 -38.07 3.18 35.09
CA GLY A 188 -37.93 4.28 36.03
C GLY A 188 -37.84 3.78 37.47
N PRO A 189 -37.30 4.57 38.41
CA PRO A 189 -37.28 4.21 39.83
C PRO A 189 -38.68 4.01 40.42
N SER A 190 -39.74 4.47 39.76
CA SER A 190 -41.14 4.22 40.12
C SER A 190 -41.60 2.79 39.89
N ASP A 191 -40.92 2.04 39.02
CA ASP A 191 -41.38 0.73 38.57
C ASP A 191 -40.98 -0.39 39.56
N TYR A 192 -40.05 -0.10 40.48
CA TYR A 192 -39.54 -1.06 41.47
C TYR A 192 -40.24 -1.01 42.84
N ILE A 193 -41.15 -0.05 43.07
CA ILE A 193 -41.74 0.16 44.40
C ILE A 193 -43.02 -0.65 44.60
N VAL A 194 -43.71 -1.04 43.53
CA VAL A 194 -45.00 -1.74 43.66
C VAL A 194 -44.89 -3.25 43.84
N ASP A 195 -43.83 -3.89 43.34
CA ASP A 195 -43.70 -5.35 43.38
C ASP A 195 -43.13 -5.89 44.71
N GLY A 196 -42.18 -5.17 45.31
CA GLY A 196 -41.52 -5.64 46.55
C GLY A 196 -42.38 -5.51 47.80
N VAL A 197 -43.16 -4.42 47.91
CA VAL A 197 -43.95 -4.14 49.13
C VAL A 197 -45.19 -5.04 49.21
N PHE A 198 -45.81 -5.38 48.07
CA PHE A 198 -46.97 -6.28 48.03
C PHE A 198 -46.59 -7.73 48.39
N SER A 199 -45.38 -8.17 48.03
CA SER A 199 -44.88 -9.51 48.36
C SER A 199 -44.58 -9.72 49.85
N ILE A 200 -44.13 -8.69 50.56
CA ILE A 200 -43.80 -8.79 52.01
C ILE A 200 -45.08 -8.82 52.85
N ILE A 201 -46.09 -8.03 52.49
CA ILE A 201 -47.35 -7.95 53.23
C ILE A 201 -48.14 -9.27 53.10
N THR A 202 -48.15 -9.88 51.92
CA THR A 202 -48.87 -11.14 51.67
C THR A 202 -48.23 -12.34 52.40
N TRP A 203 -46.91 -12.40 52.51
CA TRP A 203 -46.21 -13.44 53.27
C TRP A 203 -46.48 -13.38 54.78
N ASN A 204 -46.61 -12.19 55.35
CA ASN A 204 -46.78 -12.02 56.79
C ASN A 204 -48.20 -12.42 57.27
N LEU A 205 -49.24 -12.23 56.45
CA LEU A 205 -50.60 -12.67 56.79
C LEU A 205 -50.75 -14.20 56.75
N ALA A 206 -50.07 -14.88 55.84
CA ALA A 206 -50.14 -16.35 55.73
C ALA A 206 -49.53 -17.05 56.96
N LEU A 207 -48.47 -16.48 57.54
CA LEU A 207 -47.78 -17.06 58.69
C LEU A 207 -48.59 -16.94 60.00
N LEU A 208 -49.45 -15.92 60.11
CA LEU A 208 -50.26 -15.68 61.30
C LEU A 208 -51.50 -16.59 61.39
N VAL A 209 -52.00 -17.10 60.26
CA VAL A 209 -53.17 -17.99 60.22
C VAL A 209 -52.81 -19.43 60.58
N SER A 210 -51.57 -19.87 60.39
CA SER A 210 -51.15 -21.25 60.69
C SER A 210 -50.84 -21.54 62.17
N TYR A 211 -50.77 -20.55 63.06
CA TYR A 211 -50.31 -20.76 64.45
C TYR A 211 -51.42 -20.93 65.51
N SER A 212 -52.69 -21.03 65.10
CA SER A 212 -53.82 -21.27 66.02
C SER A 212 -54.49 -22.63 65.77
N GLN A 213 -53.83 -23.72 66.16
CA GLN A 213 -54.50 -24.98 66.49
C GLN A 213 -53.96 -25.55 67.81
N PRO A 214 -54.83 -25.97 68.76
CA PRO A 214 -54.40 -26.50 70.04
C PRO A 214 -53.91 -27.95 69.90
N ILE A 215 -52.71 -28.23 70.40
CA ILE A 215 -52.13 -29.58 70.48
C ILE A 215 -52.61 -30.23 71.77
N SER A 216 -53.50 -31.21 71.65
CA SER A 216 -53.84 -32.16 72.70
C SER A 216 -53.50 -33.58 72.24
N GLU A 217 -53.11 -34.38 73.23
CA GLU A 217 -52.98 -35.83 73.26
C GLU A 217 -51.62 -36.46 72.92
N ALA A 218 -51.24 -37.30 73.88
CA ALA A 218 -50.04 -38.07 74.03
C ALA A 218 -50.16 -39.42 73.33
N GLU A 219 -49.04 -40.00 72.93
CA GLU A 219 -48.91 -41.46 72.95
C GLU A 219 -47.43 -41.86 73.10
N GLU A 220 -47.22 -42.83 73.99
CA GLU A 220 -45.97 -43.50 74.30
C GLU A 220 -45.43 -44.25 73.07
N MET A 221 -44.10 -44.43 72.98
CA MET A 221 -43.48 -45.76 73.03
C MET A 221 -41.98 -45.74 72.69
N SER A 222 -41.25 -46.49 73.54
CA SER A 222 -40.13 -47.36 73.17
C SER A 222 -38.76 -46.74 72.87
N PHE A 223 -37.93 -46.73 73.92
CA PHE A 223 -36.49 -46.95 73.82
C PHE A 223 -36.18 -48.42 73.46
N PRO A 224 -35.06 -48.68 72.77
CA PRO A 224 -34.26 -49.87 73.03
C PRO A 224 -32.91 -49.51 73.67
N ASP A 225 -32.56 -50.37 74.61
CA ASP A 225 -31.42 -50.34 75.51
C ASP A 225 -30.21 -51.07 74.91
N VAL A 226 -29.03 -50.45 75.09
CA VAL A 226 -27.69 -50.97 75.42
C VAL A 226 -27.03 -52.13 74.66
N GLY A 227 -25.73 -51.90 74.38
CA GLY A 227 -24.65 -52.87 74.54
C GLY A 227 -23.63 -52.80 73.40
N ALA A 228 -22.32 -52.75 73.60
CA ALA A 228 -21.45 -52.70 74.77
C ALA A 228 -20.07 -52.23 74.27
#